data_AF-A0A6I3XMC7-F1
#
_entry.id   AF-A0A6I3XMC7-F1
#
_cell.length_a   1.000
_cell.length_b   1.000
_cell.length_c   1.000
_cell.angle_alpha   90.00
_cell.angle_beta   90.00
_cell.angle_gamma   90.00
#
_symmetry.space_group_name_H-M   'P 1'
#
loop_
_entity.id
_entity.type
_entity.pdbx_description
1 polymer ?
#
loop_
_entity_poly.entity_id
_entity_poly.type
_entity_poly.pdbx_seq_one_letter_code
_entity_poly.pdbx_strand_id
1 'polypeptide(L)'
;MASNKPAIRSVIKSVQCISPAGLHRMAYQEWGDPANPRVLVCVHGVTRVSDDFDDLARALADTYRVVCPDVVGRGRSGRLRNPDLYRVPQYVSDMVTLLARVCAGGGADTRVAWFGTSMGGLIGMGLASLPDSPIGRLVLNDIGPVLDPAALRRIGDYIGQDVRFASFAEGARFVRDVSASFGPHTEAQWEKMARDVLRQEADGSWVRHYDLALAQPFRAATPESVAADEHVLWAAYDAIRCPTLLVRGAASDLLSHATAQAMTQRGPRARLVEIAGVGHAPTFVHDDQIAIAREFLLEL
;
A
#
# COMPACT_ATOMS: atom_id res chain seq x y z
N MET A 1 24.04 18.30 23.93
CA MET A 1 22.70 18.36 24.55
C MET A 1 21.75 17.60 23.64
N ALA A 2 21.28 16.43 24.06
CA ALA A 2 20.29 15.68 23.29
C ALA A 2 19.00 16.50 23.27
N SER A 3 18.70 17.10 22.12
CA SER A 3 17.44 17.80 21.86
C SER A 3 16.30 16.79 22.09
N ASN A 4 15.57 16.94 23.20
CA ASN A 4 14.36 16.18 23.51
C ASN A 4 13.24 16.65 22.56
N LYS A 5 13.33 16.29 21.28
CA LYS A 5 12.23 16.50 20.33
C LYS A 5 11.05 15.65 20.81
N PRO A 6 9.84 16.20 20.95
CA PRO A 6 8.68 15.41 21.31
C PRO A 6 8.52 14.26 20.30
N ALA A 7 8.17 13.07 20.80
CA ALA A 7 7.96 11.91 19.96
C ALA A 7 6.88 12.23 18.90
N ILE A 8 7.23 12.11 17.61
CA ILE A 8 6.28 12.30 16.52
C ILE A 8 5.22 11.20 16.65
N ARG A 9 3.97 11.59 16.85
CA ARG A 9 2.80 10.69 16.95
C ARG A 9 1.88 10.94 15.76
N SER A 10 1.21 9.89 15.30
CA SER A 10 0.18 10.02 14.28
C SER A 10 -1.11 10.61 14.84
N VAL A 11 -1.89 11.21 13.94
CA VAL A 11 -3.29 11.56 14.18
C VAL A 11 -4.14 10.78 13.18
N ILE A 12 -5.20 10.13 13.66
CA ILE A 12 -6.17 9.44 12.80
C ILE A 12 -7.22 10.46 12.35
N LYS A 13 -7.42 10.55 11.03
CA LYS A 13 -8.41 11.40 10.37
C LYS A 13 -9.24 10.58 9.38
N SER A 14 -10.21 11.23 8.75
CA SER A 14 -10.97 10.61 7.66
C SER A 14 -11.45 11.60 6.62
N VAL A 15 -11.68 11.08 5.41
CA VAL A 15 -12.38 11.75 4.32
C VAL A 15 -13.65 10.97 3.95
N GLN A 16 -14.62 11.69 3.40
CA GLN A 16 -15.78 11.08 2.75
C GLN A 16 -15.44 10.89 1.28
N CYS A 17 -15.61 9.67 0.77
CA CYS A 17 -15.40 9.30 -0.63
C CYS A 17 -16.72 8.85 -1.25
N ILE A 18 -16.71 8.63 -2.57
CA ILE A 18 -17.90 8.27 -3.34
C ILE A 18 -17.63 7.07 -4.24
N SER A 19 -18.63 6.22 -4.37
CA SER A 19 -18.71 5.15 -5.35
C SER A 19 -20.04 5.26 -6.11
N PRO A 20 -20.24 4.54 -7.24
CA PRO A 20 -21.55 4.41 -7.88
C PRO A 20 -22.66 3.90 -6.94
N ALA A 21 -22.30 3.21 -5.85
CA ALA A 21 -23.25 2.69 -4.86
C ALA A 21 -23.50 3.67 -3.68
N GLY A 22 -22.94 4.88 -3.72
CA GLY A 22 -23.10 5.92 -2.70
C GLY A 22 -21.81 6.26 -1.95
N LEU A 23 -21.96 7.02 -0.87
CA LEU A 23 -20.85 7.55 -0.07
C LEU A 23 -20.29 6.51 0.93
N HIS A 24 -18.98 6.53 1.14
CA HIS A 24 -18.27 5.73 2.14
C HIS A 24 -17.13 6.52 2.78
N ARG A 25 -16.75 6.17 4.02
CA ARG A 25 -15.70 6.86 4.78
C ARG A 25 -14.36 6.14 4.59
N MET A 26 -13.31 6.88 4.27
CA MET A 26 -11.93 6.40 4.27
C MET A 26 -11.12 7.07 5.39
N ALA A 27 -10.58 6.28 6.30
CA ALA A 27 -9.68 6.72 7.36
C ALA A 27 -8.24 6.81 6.84
N TYR A 28 -7.44 7.68 7.47
CA TYR A 28 -6.01 7.76 7.21
C TYR A 28 -5.28 8.21 8.48
N GLN A 29 -4.06 7.70 8.64
CA GLN A 29 -3.10 8.19 9.62
C GLN A 29 -2.27 9.32 9.02
N GLU A 30 -2.01 10.34 9.82
CA GLU A 30 -1.20 11.48 9.42
C GLU A 30 -0.05 11.70 10.41
N TRP A 31 1.16 11.85 9.89
CA TRP A 31 2.38 12.10 10.66
C TRP A 31 3.06 13.40 10.19
N GLY A 32 3.80 14.02 11.10
CA GLY A 32 4.53 15.26 10.83
C GLY A 32 3.64 16.51 10.93
N ASP A 33 4.13 17.64 10.41
CA ASP A 33 3.40 18.90 10.41
C ASP A 33 2.30 18.89 9.33
N PRO A 34 0.99 19.05 9.67
CA PRO A 34 -0.09 19.10 8.69
C PRO A 34 0.02 20.28 7.71
N ALA A 35 0.77 21.34 8.06
CA ALA A 35 1.04 22.47 7.17
C ALA A 35 2.24 22.26 6.23
N ASN A 36 2.98 21.15 6.37
CA ASN A 36 4.13 20.89 5.51
C ASN A 36 3.67 20.64 4.05
N PRO A 37 4.14 21.45 3.08
CA PRO A 37 3.74 21.31 1.69
C PRO A 37 4.32 20.07 1.00
N ARG A 38 5.34 19.43 1.58
CA ARG A 38 5.89 18.16 1.09
C ARG A 38 5.02 17.02 1.61
N VAL A 39 4.12 16.52 0.79
CA VAL A 39 3.24 15.39 1.13
C VAL A 39 3.80 14.09 0.58
N LEU A 40 3.91 13.07 1.45
CA LEU A 40 4.17 11.68 1.08
C LEU A 40 2.93 10.85 1.40
N VAL A 41 2.38 10.16 0.42
CA VAL A 41 1.25 9.24 0.61
C VAL A 41 1.75 7.80 0.56
N CYS A 42 1.55 7.03 1.64
CA CYS A 42 1.98 5.64 1.76
C CYS A 42 0.78 4.69 1.78
N VAL A 43 0.62 3.87 0.74
CA VAL A 43 -0.58 3.04 0.53
C VAL A 43 -0.26 1.55 0.59
N HIS A 44 -1.01 0.85 1.42
CA HIS A 44 -0.73 -0.52 1.85
C HIS A 44 -1.18 -1.58 0.83
N GLY A 45 -0.79 -2.84 1.07
CA GLY A 45 -1.21 -4.01 0.27
C GLY A 45 -2.65 -4.47 0.54
N VAL A 46 -3.12 -5.46 -0.23
CA VAL A 46 -4.56 -5.81 -0.33
C VAL A 46 -5.28 -6.12 1.00
N THR A 47 -4.63 -6.80 1.94
CA THR A 47 -5.19 -7.19 3.26
C THR A 47 -4.44 -6.53 4.42
N ARG A 48 -3.75 -5.44 4.13
CA ARG A 48 -2.92 -4.66 5.06
C ARG A 48 -3.64 -3.38 5.51
N VAL A 49 -2.97 -2.59 6.35
CA VAL A 49 -3.49 -1.32 6.91
C VAL A 49 -2.39 -0.26 6.92
N SER A 50 -2.77 0.99 7.19
CA SER A 50 -1.87 2.14 7.28
C SER A 50 -0.71 1.99 8.27
N ASP A 51 -0.90 1.20 9.33
CA ASP A 51 0.08 0.95 10.40
C ASP A 51 1.34 0.20 9.89
N ASP A 52 1.28 -0.41 8.69
CA ASP A 52 2.44 -1.00 8.02
C ASP A 52 3.55 0.03 7.78
N PHE A 53 3.20 1.31 7.70
CA PHE A 53 4.14 2.40 7.43
C PHE A 53 4.61 3.16 8.66
N ASP A 54 4.29 2.71 9.89
CA ASP A 54 4.62 3.47 11.11
C ASP A 54 6.10 3.84 11.21
N ASP A 55 6.99 2.89 10.88
CA ASP A 55 8.45 3.09 10.99
C ASP A 55 8.97 4.00 9.87
N LEU A 56 8.53 3.76 8.62
CA LEU A 56 8.84 4.63 7.48
C LEU A 56 8.33 6.06 7.69
N ALA A 57 7.09 6.20 8.16
CA ALA A 57 6.46 7.50 8.40
C ALA A 57 7.20 8.25 9.51
N ARG A 58 7.59 7.59 10.61
CA ARG A 58 8.38 8.21 11.67
C ARG A 58 9.75 8.67 11.18
N ALA A 59 10.38 7.91 10.28
CA ALA A 59 11.67 8.25 9.69
C ALA A 59 11.63 9.42 8.68
N LEU A 60 10.44 9.76 8.15
CA LEU A 60 10.26 10.80 7.13
C LEU A 60 9.41 11.98 7.59
N ALA A 61 8.76 11.90 8.76
CA ALA A 61 7.83 12.91 9.27
C ALA A 61 8.50 14.24 9.69
N ASP A 62 9.84 14.28 9.78
CA ASP A 62 10.58 15.53 9.96
C ASP A 62 10.71 16.34 8.67
N THR A 63 10.49 15.71 7.51
CA THR A 63 10.69 16.29 6.18
C THR A 63 9.42 16.31 5.35
N TYR A 64 8.53 15.34 5.57
CA TYR A 64 7.23 15.20 4.91
C TYR A 64 6.08 15.29 5.92
N ARG A 65 4.93 15.77 5.44
CA ARG A 65 3.63 15.34 5.95
C ARG A 65 3.36 13.96 5.38
N VAL A 66 3.40 12.92 6.21
CA VAL A 66 3.19 11.54 5.76
C VAL A 66 1.74 11.14 5.99
N VAL A 67 1.07 10.66 4.94
CA VAL A 67 -0.36 10.31 4.94
C VAL A 67 -0.50 8.85 4.56
N CYS A 68 -0.99 8.03 5.48
CA CYS A 68 -1.16 6.59 5.30
C CYS A 68 -2.65 6.24 5.36
N PRO A 69 -3.36 6.10 4.23
CA PRO A 69 -4.77 5.70 4.23
C PRO A 69 -4.93 4.22 4.57
N ASP A 70 -6.00 3.91 5.31
CA ASP A 70 -6.62 2.59 5.29
C ASP A 70 -7.53 2.55 4.05
N VAL A 71 -7.17 1.88 2.97
CA VAL A 71 -8.01 1.80 1.77
C VAL A 71 -9.38 1.21 2.13
N VAL A 72 -10.46 1.71 1.53
CA VAL A 72 -11.84 1.28 1.81
C VAL A 72 -11.95 -0.25 1.90
N GLY A 73 -12.66 -0.74 2.93
CA GLY A 73 -12.78 -2.16 3.27
C GLY A 73 -11.65 -2.71 4.13
N ARG A 74 -10.66 -1.91 4.56
CA ARG A 74 -9.57 -2.33 5.44
C ARG A 74 -9.47 -1.44 6.66
N GLY A 75 -8.95 -2.00 7.75
CA GLY A 75 -8.63 -1.26 8.97
C GLY A 75 -9.79 -0.39 9.45
N ARG A 76 -9.50 0.89 9.69
CA ARG A 76 -10.43 1.86 10.28
C ARG A 76 -11.38 2.49 9.26
N SER A 77 -11.31 2.09 7.99
CA SER A 77 -12.18 2.57 6.92
C SER A 77 -13.52 1.86 6.89
N GLY A 78 -14.52 2.53 6.33
CA GLY A 78 -15.80 1.93 6.02
C GLY A 78 -15.68 0.86 4.94
N ARG A 79 -16.78 0.15 4.70
CA ARG A 79 -16.91 -0.88 3.66
C ARG A 79 -17.66 -0.32 2.45
N LEU A 80 -17.43 -0.91 1.28
CA LEU A 80 -18.24 -0.61 0.09
C LEU A 80 -19.57 -1.36 0.17
N ARG A 81 -20.64 -0.69 -0.26
CA ARG A 81 -21.98 -1.28 -0.38
C ARG A 81 -22.05 -2.34 -1.49
N ASN A 82 -21.33 -2.09 -2.59
CA ASN A 82 -21.16 -3.04 -3.67
C ASN A 82 -19.71 -3.58 -3.64
N PRO A 83 -19.49 -4.84 -3.25
CA PRO A 83 -18.15 -5.43 -3.20
C PRO A 83 -17.45 -5.57 -4.57
N ASP A 84 -18.18 -5.55 -5.69
CA ASP A 84 -17.58 -5.58 -7.03
C ASP A 84 -16.71 -4.35 -7.32
N LEU A 85 -16.90 -3.29 -6.52
CA LEU A 85 -16.14 -2.05 -6.60
C LEU A 85 -14.84 -2.08 -5.80
N TYR A 86 -14.50 -3.19 -5.15
CA TYR A 86 -13.18 -3.39 -4.55
C TYR A 86 -12.09 -3.60 -5.62
N ARG A 87 -11.90 -2.59 -6.48
CA ARG A 87 -10.98 -2.59 -7.62
C ARG A 87 -10.22 -1.27 -7.71
N VAL A 88 -9.07 -1.30 -8.39
CA VAL A 88 -8.16 -0.16 -8.53
C VAL A 88 -8.85 1.14 -8.97
N PRO A 89 -9.77 1.16 -9.97
CA PRO A 89 -10.43 2.41 -10.39
C PRO A 89 -11.21 3.11 -9.27
N GLN A 90 -11.90 2.35 -8.41
CA GLN A 90 -12.58 2.93 -7.25
C GLN A 90 -11.58 3.49 -6.23
N TYR A 91 -10.49 2.76 -5.98
CA TYR A 91 -9.46 3.21 -5.05
C TYR A 91 -8.76 4.47 -5.56
N VAL A 92 -8.52 4.60 -6.87
CA VAL A 92 -8.02 5.83 -7.50
C VAL A 92 -8.97 7.00 -7.24
N SER A 93 -10.28 6.82 -7.40
CA SER A 93 -11.28 7.85 -7.09
C SER A 93 -11.24 8.31 -5.62
N ASP A 94 -11.12 7.36 -4.70
CA ASP A 94 -10.99 7.65 -3.27
C ASP A 94 -9.71 8.43 -2.96
N MET A 95 -8.60 8.09 -3.63
CA MET A 95 -7.31 8.75 -3.45
C MET A 95 -7.28 10.16 -4.04
N VAL A 96 -7.97 10.42 -5.15
CA VAL A 96 -8.15 11.80 -5.65
C VAL A 96 -8.82 12.66 -4.57
N THR A 97 -9.84 12.13 -3.88
CA THR A 97 -10.51 12.84 -2.79
C THR A 97 -9.56 13.07 -1.60
N LEU A 98 -8.76 12.07 -1.24
CA LEU A 98 -7.75 12.21 -0.17
C LEU A 98 -6.70 13.26 -0.54
N LEU A 99 -6.16 13.22 -1.76
CA LEU A 99 -5.19 14.19 -2.26
C LEU A 99 -5.74 15.60 -2.25
N ALA A 100 -6.98 15.81 -2.72
CA ALA A 100 -7.65 17.11 -2.66
C ALA A 100 -7.76 17.64 -1.21
N ARG A 101 -7.99 16.74 -0.23
CA ARG A 101 -8.02 17.12 1.19
C ARG A 101 -6.64 17.48 1.72
N VAL A 102 -5.63 16.64 1.50
CA VAL A 102 -4.32 16.81 2.15
C VAL A 102 -3.46 17.87 1.46
N CYS A 103 -3.68 18.12 0.18
CA CYS A 103 -3.04 19.18 -0.58
C CYS A 103 -3.85 20.48 -0.61
N ALA A 104 -4.91 20.60 0.20
CA ALA A 104 -5.73 21.81 0.27
C ALA A 104 -4.85 23.03 0.61
N GLY A 105 -4.94 24.08 -0.21
CA GLY A 105 -4.11 25.28 -0.09
C GLY A 105 -2.85 25.28 -0.97
N GLY A 106 -2.54 24.15 -1.62
CA GLY A 106 -1.54 24.08 -2.68
C GLY A 106 -2.05 24.65 -4.00
N GLY A 107 -1.12 25.12 -4.86
CA GLY A 107 -1.43 25.57 -6.21
C GLY A 107 -1.59 24.42 -7.21
N ALA A 108 -1.88 24.74 -8.48
CA ALA A 108 -1.98 23.76 -9.57
C ALA A 108 -0.70 22.92 -9.75
N ASP A 109 0.46 23.46 -9.36
CA ASP A 109 1.75 22.78 -9.42
C ASP A 109 2.07 21.91 -8.20
N THR A 110 1.10 21.68 -7.30
CA THR A 110 1.32 20.81 -6.15
C THR A 110 1.70 19.42 -6.61
N ARG A 111 2.79 18.90 -6.03
CA ARG A 111 3.26 17.53 -6.26
C ARG A 111 3.31 16.77 -4.96
N VAL A 112 3.01 15.48 -5.03
CA VAL A 112 3.11 14.54 -3.91
C VAL A 112 4.08 13.42 -4.24
N ALA A 113 4.75 12.91 -3.22
CA ALA A 113 5.43 11.63 -3.32
C ALA A 113 4.42 10.51 -3.02
N TRP A 114 4.55 9.40 -3.76
CA TRP A 114 3.73 8.21 -3.56
C TRP A 114 4.61 7.02 -3.23
N PHE A 115 4.26 6.31 -2.17
CA PHE A 115 4.82 5.01 -1.83
C PHE A 115 3.69 3.99 -1.83
N GLY A 116 3.77 2.97 -2.69
CA GLY A 116 2.72 1.97 -2.81
C GLY A 116 3.26 0.55 -2.72
N THR A 117 2.76 -0.23 -1.77
CA THR A 117 3.04 -1.66 -1.66
C THR A 117 1.94 -2.45 -2.35
N SER A 118 2.29 -3.34 -3.28
CA SER A 118 1.32 -4.24 -3.91
C SER A 118 0.13 -3.45 -4.51
N MET A 119 -1.10 -3.70 -4.05
CA MET A 119 -2.29 -2.90 -4.36
C MET A 119 -2.05 -1.39 -4.30
N GLY A 120 -1.34 -0.87 -3.29
CA GLY A 120 -1.02 0.55 -3.18
C GLY A 120 -0.15 1.07 -4.33
N GLY A 121 0.70 0.23 -4.90
CA GLY A 121 1.48 0.58 -6.09
C GLY A 121 0.65 0.53 -7.37
N LEU A 122 -0.31 -0.39 -7.51
CA LEU A 122 -1.26 -0.38 -8.64
C LEU A 122 -2.12 0.90 -8.64
N ILE A 123 -2.57 1.34 -7.46
CA ILE A 123 -3.27 2.62 -7.30
C ILE A 123 -2.36 3.79 -7.69
N GLY A 124 -1.11 3.76 -7.25
CA GLY A 124 -0.08 4.74 -7.61
C GLY A 124 0.19 4.80 -9.12
N MET A 125 0.31 3.65 -9.79
CA MET A 125 0.46 3.57 -11.25
C MET A 125 -0.74 4.17 -11.96
N GLY A 126 -1.96 3.80 -11.55
CA GLY A 126 -3.19 4.33 -12.13
C GLY A 126 -3.35 5.85 -11.95
N LEU A 127 -2.90 6.40 -10.82
CA LEU A 127 -2.86 7.85 -10.60
C LEU A 127 -1.74 8.52 -11.40
N ALA A 128 -0.54 7.97 -11.40
CA ALA A 128 0.66 8.55 -12.01
C ALA A 128 0.60 8.56 -13.54
N SER A 129 -0.16 7.65 -14.14
CA SER A 129 -0.37 7.56 -15.59
C SER A 129 -1.30 8.64 -16.14
N LEU A 130 -2.14 9.25 -15.28
CA LEU A 130 -3.13 10.24 -15.73
C LEU A 130 -2.45 11.52 -16.25
N PRO A 131 -3.05 12.21 -17.23
CA PRO A 131 -2.72 13.61 -17.51
C PRO A 131 -2.84 14.45 -16.23
N ASP A 132 -1.94 15.42 -16.07
CA ASP A 132 -1.92 16.35 -14.92
C ASP A 132 -1.86 15.70 -13.54
N SER A 133 -1.39 14.45 -13.47
CA SER A 133 -1.20 13.73 -12.21
C SER A 133 -0.31 14.52 -11.25
N PRO A 134 -0.70 14.65 -9.96
CA PRO A 134 0.11 15.33 -8.95
C PRO A 134 1.27 14.47 -8.46
N ILE A 135 1.42 13.21 -8.90
CA ILE A 135 2.50 12.34 -8.42
C ILE A 135 3.84 12.81 -9.02
N GLY A 136 4.70 13.36 -8.16
CA GLY A 136 6.03 13.86 -8.53
C GLY A 136 7.14 12.83 -8.36
N ARG A 137 6.96 11.83 -7.50
CA ARG A 137 7.87 10.68 -7.30
C ARG A 137 7.05 9.46 -6.94
N LEU A 138 7.40 8.31 -7.49
CA LEU A 138 6.67 7.05 -7.31
C LEU A 138 7.60 5.94 -6.80
N VAL A 139 7.28 5.36 -5.66
CA VAL A 139 7.89 4.11 -5.17
C VAL A 139 6.88 2.98 -5.34
N LEU A 140 7.24 2.01 -6.18
CA LEU A 140 6.54 0.76 -6.37
C LEU A 140 7.24 -0.32 -5.54
N ASN A 141 6.60 -0.76 -4.47
CA ASN A 141 7.12 -1.81 -3.61
C ASN A 141 6.49 -3.16 -3.97
N ASP A 142 7.31 -3.96 -4.63
CA ASP A 142 7.11 -5.34 -5.07
C ASP A 142 5.82 -5.54 -5.90
N ILE A 143 5.65 -4.68 -6.89
CA ILE A 143 4.50 -4.73 -7.79
C ILE A 143 4.85 -4.16 -9.16
N GLY A 144 4.21 -4.69 -10.20
CA GLY A 144 4.40 -4.25 -11.57
C GLY A 144 3.21 -4.62 -12.46
N PRO A 145 3.34 -4.42 -13.78
CA PRO A 145 2.25 -4.57 -14.73
C PRO A 145 1.91 -6.02 -15.07
N VAL A 146 2.79 -6.97 -14.76
CA VAL A 146 2.53 -8.41 -14.88
C VAL A 146 2.47 -9.01 -13.48
N LEU A 147 1.37 -9.68 -13.17
CA LEU A 147 1.14 -10.33 -11.89
C LEU A 147 1.15 -11.84 -12.08
N ASP A 148 1.97 -12.55 -11.30
CA ASP A 148 2.04 -14.01 -11.41
C ASP A 148 0.68 -14.66 -11.07
N PRO A 149 0.09 -15.47 -11.97
CA PRO A 149 -1.21 -16.09 -11.73
C PRO A 149 -1.23 -17.05 -10.53
N ALA A 150 -0.12 -17.72 -10.21
CA ALA A 150 -0.04 -18.59 -9.05
C ALA A 150 0.00 -17.79 -7.75
N ALA A 151 0.72 -16.67 -7.72
CA ALA A 151 0.71 -15.75 -6.58
C ALA A 151 -0.70 -15.14 -6.38
N LEU A 152 -1.39 -14.75 -7.46
CA LEU A 152 -2.77 -14.26 -7.37
C LEU A 152 -3.74 -15.31 -6.81
N ARG A 153 -3.64 -16.58 -7.24
CA ARG A 153 -4.44 -17.67 -6.67
C ARG A 153 -4.13 -17.87 -5.19
N ARG A 154 -2.84 -17.93 -4.80
CA ARG A 154 -2.40 -18.06 -3.41
C ARG A 154 -2.97 -16.94 -2.52
N ILE A 155 -2.97 -15.70 -3.01
CA ILE A 155 -3.59 -14.55 -2.34
C ILE A 155 -5.11 -14.72 -2.25
N GLY A 156 -5.73 -15.18 -3.35
CA GLY A 156 -7.15 -15.51 -3.45
C GLY A 156 -7.61 -16.58 -2.45
N ASP A 157 -6.75 -17.55 -2.14
CA ASP A 157 -7.08 -18.68 -1.26
C ASP A 157 -7.34 -18.23 0.17
N TYR A 158 -6.55 -17.29 0.71
CA TYR A 158 -6.71 -16.82 2.10
C TYR A 158 -7.53 -15.52 2.24
N ILE A 159 -7.66 -14.73 1.17
CA ILE A 159 -8.45 -13.48 1.24
C ILE A 159 -9.94 -13.81 1.40
N GLY A 160 -10.58 -13.15 2.37
CA GLY A 160 -12.01 -13.31 2.63
C GLY A 160 -12.41 -14.66 3.26
N GLN A 161 -11.46 -15.44 3.77
CA GLN A 161 -11.78 -16.52 4.70
C GLN A 161 -12.29 -15.93 6.02
N ASP A 162 -13.45 -16.40 6.49
CA ASP A 162 -13.97 -16.05 7.83
C ASP A 162 -13.26 -16.86 8.92
N VAL A 163 -11.93 -16.70 8.99
CA VAL A 163 -11.12 -17.30 10.05
C VAL A 163 -11.31 -16.51 11.33
N ARG A 164 -11.66 -17.23 12.40
CA ARG A 164 -11.80 -16.69 13.76
C ARG A 164 -10.87 -17.43 14.69
N PHE A 165 -10.18 -16.69 15.54
CA PHE A 165 -9.19 -17.23 16.47
C PHE A 165 -9.66 -17.04 17.91
N ALA A 166 -9.43 -18.04 18.76
CA ALA A 166 -9.82 -17.97 20.17
C ALA A 166 -8.90 -17.04 20.97
N SER A 167 -7.70 -16.77 20.45
CA SER A 167 -6.72 -15.89 21.08
C SER A 167 -5.95 -15.06 20.07
N PHE A 168 -5.38 -13.95 20.54
CA PHE A 168 -4.46 -13.15 19.75
C PHE A 168 -3.25 -13.98 19.28
N ALA A 169 -2.72 -14.86 20.12
CA ALA A 169 -1.57 -15.70 19.78
C ALA A 169 -1.85 -16.65 18.61
N GLU A 170 -3.05 -17.21 18.52
CA GLU A 170 -3.49 -18.01 17.37
C GLU A 170 -3.56 -17.18 16.09
N GLY A 171 -4.20 -16.01 16.15
CA GLY A 171 -4.27 -15.10 15.00
C GLY A 171 -2.89 -14.60 14.58
N ALA A 172 -1.98 -14.34 15.52
CA ALA A 172 -0.63 -13.87 15.24
C ALA A 172 0.22 -14.94 14.53
N ARG A 173 0.07 -16.23 14.89
CA ARG A 173 0.68 -17.33 14.13
C ARG A 173 0.16 -17.38 12.71
N PHE A 174 -1.17 -17.31 12.52
CA PHE A 174 -1.76 -17.26 11.18
C PHE A 174 -1.23 -16.09 10.35
N VAL A 175 -1.16 -14.88 10.94
CA VAL A 175 -0.60 -13.70 10.25
C VAL A 175 0.86 -13.94 9.84
N ARG A 176 1.68 -14.53 10.72
CA ARG A 176 3.08 -14.87 10.42
C ARG A 176 3.17 -15.86 9.26
N ASP A 177 2.36 -16.90 9.26
CA ASP A 177 2.39 -17.94 8.23
C ASP A 177 2.04 -17.37 6.84
N VAL A 178 0.98 -16.56 6.74
CA VAL A 178 0.58 -15.95 5.46
C VAL A 178 1.50 -14.81 5.01
N SER A 179 2.32 -14.28 5.92
CA SER A 179 3.30 -13.22 5.66
C SER A 179 4.74 -13.71 5.67
N ALA A 180 4.98 -15.04 5.65
CA ALA A 180 6.33 -15.61 5.74
C ALA A 180 7.28 -15.10 4.62
N SER A 181 6.74 -14.74 3.46
CA SER A 181 7.49 -14.14 2.35
C SER A 181 8.03 -12.74 2.63
N PHE A 182 7.63 -12.07 3.70
CA PHE A 182 8.05 -10.70 4.01
C PHE A 182 9.52 -10.62 4.48
N GLY A 183 10.16 -11.78 4.68
CA GLY A 183 11.54 -11.88 5.10
C GLY A 183 11.71 -11.86 6.63
N PRO A 184 12.95 -11.73 7.12
CA PRO A 184 13.25 -11.84 8.54
C PRO A 184 12.66 -10.68 9.33
N HIS A 185 12.03 -11.01 10.46
CA HIS A 185 11.51 -10.06 11.43
C HIS A 185 11.75 -10.58 12.85
N THR A 186 11.95 -9.67 13.79
CA THR A 186 11.96 -9.97 15.22
C THR A 186 10.58 -10.41 15.69
N GLU A 187 10.51 -11.10 16.84
CA GLU A 187 9.23 -11.48 17.45
C GLU A 187 8.32 -10.27 17.69
N ALA A 188 8.89 -9.14 18.15
CA ALA A 188 8.14 -7.91 18.37
C ALA A 188 7.56 -7.32 17.08
N GLN A 189 8.31 -7.37 15.97
CA GLN A 189 7.82 -6.92 14.66
C GLN A 189 6.70 -7.82 14.13
N TRP A 190 6.82 -9.15 14.30
CA TRP A 190 5.74 -10.08 13.95
C TRP A 190 4.49 -9.84 14.79
N GLU A 191 4.65 -9.63 16.10
CA GLU A 191 3.54 -9.38 17.01
C GLU A 191 2.85 -8.05 16.71
N LYS A 192 3.60 -7.00 16.37
CA LYS A 192 3.05 -5.72 15.87
C LYS A 192 2.25 -5.95 14.58
N MET A 193 2.84 -6.61 13.60
CA MET A 193 2.18 -6.87 12.31
C MET A 193 0.85 -7.60 12.48
N ALA A 194 0.77 -8.51 13.46
CA ALA A 194 -0.47 -9.19 13.83
C ALA A 194 -1.47 -8.26 14.53
N ARG A 195 -1.03 -7.43 15.50
CA ARG A 195 -1.88 -6.43 16.16
C ARG A 195 -2.55 -5.48 15.18
N ASP A 196 -1.82 -5.07 14.15
CA ASP A 196 -2.29 -4.07 13.20
C ASP A 196 -3.44 -4.60 12.31
N VAL A 197 -3.42 -5.90 11.98
CA VAL A 197 -4.39 -6.52 11.04
C VAL A 197 -5.39 -7.46 11.69
N LEU A 198 -5.37 -7.59 13.02
CA LEU A 198 -6.34 -8.34 13.78
C LEU A 198 -7.19 -7.40 14.63
N ARG A 199 -8.47 -7.74 14.77
CA ARG A 199 -9.41 -7.03 15.64
C ARG A 199 -10.13 -8.04 16.51
N GLN A 200 -10.30 -7.71 17.78
CA GLN A 200 -11.15 -8.49 18.68
C GLN A 200 -12.61 -8.08 18.50
N GLU A 201 -13.49 -9.07 18.38
CA GLU A 201 -14.93 -8.90 18.34
C GLU A 201 -15.54 -8.88 19.74
N ALA A 202 -16.81 -8.48 19.85
CA ALA A 202 -17.51 -8.40 21.12
C ALA A 202 -17.66 -9.76 21.84
N ASP A 203 -17.62 -10.85 21.09
CA ASP A 203 -17.64 -12.23 21.61
C ASP A 203 -16.25 -12.71 22.10
N GLY A 204 -15.23 -11.85 22.02
CA GLY A 204 -13.85 -12.15 22.41
C GLY A 204 -13.01 -12.82 21.33
N SER A 205 -13.61 -13.27 20.22
CA SER A 205 -12.89 -13.86 19.10
C SER A 205 -12.04 -12.82 18.35
N TRP A 206 -10.91 -13.26 17.82
CA TRP A 206 -10.05 -12.43 16.99
C TRP A 206 -10.30 -12.73 15.52
N VAL A 207 -10.45 -11.69 14.71
CA VAL A 207 -10.71 -11.79 13.27
C VAL A 207 -9.75 -10.89 12.49
N ARG A 208 -9.67 -11.10 11.18
CA ARG A 208 -8.96 -10.21 10.27
C ARG A 208 -9.64 -8.83 10.22
N HIS A 209 -8.85 -7.77 10.23
CA HIS A 209 -9.33 -6.38 10.22
C HIS A 209 -9.55 -5.85 8.79
N TYR A 210 -10.34 -6.57 8.01
CA TYR A 210 -10.77 -6.16 6.67
C TYR A 210 -12.15 -6.77 6.34
N ASP A 211 -12.78 -6.28 5.28
CA ASP A 211 -14.04 -6.81 4.77
C ASP A 211 -13.83 -8.12 3.99
N LEU A 212 -14.47 -9.22 4.39
CA LEU A 212 -14.31 -10.49 3.69
C LEU A 212 -14.73 -10.43 2.22
N ALA A 213 -15.61 -9.49 1.87
CA ALA A 213 -16.07 -9.28 0.51
C ALA A 213 -14.96 -8.74 -0.44
N LEU A 214 -13.78 -8.38 0.09
CA LEU A 214 -12.58 -8.12 -0.72
C LEU A 214 -12.19 -9.31 -1.62
N ALA A 215 -12.60 -10.53 -1.27
CA ALA A 215 -12.33 -11.72 -2.07
C ALA A 215 -13.14 -11.80 -3.36
N GLN A 216 -14.24 -11.06 -3.48
CA GLN A 216 -15.17 -11.20 -4.61
C GLN A 216 -14.51 -10.90 -5.97
N PRO A 217 -13.76 -9.81 -6.15
CA PRO A 217 -13.01 -9.57 -7.39
C PRO A 217 -11.97 -10.66 -7.70
N PHE A 218 -11.32 -11.24 -6.69
CA PHE A 218 -10.34 -12.31 -6.89
C PHE A 218 -11.00 -13.61 -7.36
N ARG A 219 -12.17 -13.95 -6.79
CA ARG A 219 -12.95 -15.14 -7.20
C ARG A 219 -13.56 -14.99 -8.59
N ALA A 220 -13.84 -13.76 -9.02
CA ALA A 220 -14.40 -13.45 -10.33
C ALA A 220 -13.33 -13.32 -11.44
N ALA A 221 -12.04 -13.35 -11.10
CA ALA A 221 -10.96 -13.21 -12.08
C ALA A 221 -10.88 -14.43 -13.00
N THR A 222 -10.87 -14.18 -14.30
CA THR A 222 -10.64 -15.19 -15.35
C THR A 222 -9.27 -14.96 -16.01
N PRO A 223 -8.67 -15.97 -16.66
CA PRO A 223 -7.43 -15.79 -17.41
C PRO A 223 -7.50 -14.64 -18.44
N GLU A 224 -8.64 -14.46 -19.10
CA GLU A 224 -8.86 -13.39 -20.08
C GLU A 224 -8.88 -12.02 -19.40
N SER A 225 -9.54 -11.90 -18.24
CA SER A 225 -9.53 -10.65 -17.48
C SER A 225 -8.13 -10.29 -16.96
N VAL A 226 -7.35 -11.28 -16.51
CA VAL A 226 -5.97 -11.06 -16.04
C VAL A 226 -5.07 -10.61 -17.19
N ALA A 227 -5.21 -11.21 -18.37
CA ALA A 227 -4.46 -10.79 -19.56
C ALA A 227 -4.86 -9.36 -20.01
N ALA A 228 -6.16 -9.03 -19.96
CA ALA A 228 -6.63 -7.68 -20.25
C ALA A 228 -6.08 -6.66 -19.24
N ASP A 229 -6.09 -7.00 -17.94
CA ASP A 229 -5.51 -6.16 -16.88
C ASP A 229 -4.02 -5.94 -17.09
N GLU A 230 -3.25 -6.97 -17.49
CA GLU A 230 -1.83 -6.83 -17.82
C GLU A 230 -1.60 -5.80 -18.94
N HIS A 231 -2.37 -5.85 -20.03
CA HIS A 231 -2.28 -4.86 -21.11
C HIS A 231 -2.56 -3.44 -20.62
N VAL A 232 -3.60 -3.27 -19.79
CA VAL A 232 -3.96 -1.98 -19.19
C VAL A 232 -2.85 -1.48 -18.27
N LEU A 233 -2.27 -2.35 -17.45
CA LEU A 233 -1.21 -1.97 -16.51
C LEU A 233 0.09 -1.61 -17.24
N TRP A 234 0.45 -2.28 -18.33
CA TRP A 234 1.60 -1.87 -19.15
C TRP A 234 1.37 -0.50 -19.80
N ALA A 235 0.18 -0.26 -20.34
CA ALA A 235 -0.17 1.05 -20.90
C ALA A 235 -0.12 2.16 -19.84
N ALA A 236 -0.64 1.88 -18.63
CA ALA A 236 -0.54 2.80 -17.51
C ALA A 236 0.92 3.06 -17.12
N TYR A 237 1.73 2.01 -16.98
CA TYR A 237 3.16 2.12 -16.66
C TYR A 237 3.90 2.98 -17.69
N ASP A 238 3.67 2.77 -18.98
CA ASP A 238 4.30 3.54 -20.04
C ASP A 238 3.94 5.03 -20.03
N ALA A 239 2.76 5.37 -19.52
CA ALA A 239 2.29 6.75 -19.43
C ALA A 239 2.84 7.51 -18.20
N ILE A 240 3.52 6.84 -17.27
CA ILE A 240 4.11 7.48 -16.07
C ILE A 240 5.31 8.33 -16.50
N ARG A 241 5.31 9.59 -16.06
CA ARG A 241 6.33 10.60 -16.42
C ARG A 241 7.25 10.99 -15.26
N CYS A 242 6.90 10.62 -14.04
CA CYS A 242 7.68 10.97 -12.85
C CYS A 242 8.81 9.95 -12.60
N PRO A 243 9.91 10.37 -11.93
CA PRO A 243 10.90 9.45 -11.42
C PRO A 243 10.26 8.32 -10.63
N THR A 244 10.65 7.08 -10.95
CA THR A 244 10.07 5.89 -10.34
C THR A 244 11.18 5.00 -9.76
N LEU A 245 11.00 4.58 -8.51
CA LEU A 245 11.78 3.53 -7.85
C LEU A 245 10.94 2.26 -7.83
N LEU A 246 11.51 1.17 -8.31
CA LEU A 246 10.97 -0.17 -8.18
C LEU A 246 11.81 -0.92 -7.15
N VAL A 247 11.19 -1.27 -6.02
CA VAL A 247 11.81 -2.16 -5.03
C VAL A 247 11.20 -3.53 -5.17
N ARG A 248 12.02 -4.56 -5.27
CA ARG A 248 11.60 -5.95 -5.45
C ARG A 248 12.20 -6.82 -4.36
N GLY A 249 11.41 -7.70 -3.76
CA GLY A 249 11.96 -8.83 -3.01
C GLY A 249 12.66 -9.79 -3.97
N ALA A 250 13.93 -10.11 -3.74
CA ALA A 250 14.69 -10.99 -4.63
C ALA A 250 14.00 -12.35 -4.84
N ALA A 251 13.30 -12.84 -3.81
CA ALA A 251 12.49 -14.06 -3.81
C ALA A 251 11.00 -13.81 -4.07
N SER A 252 10.62 -12.67 -4.66
CA SER A 252 9.21 -12.36 -4.95
C SER A 252 8.62 -13.37 -5.92
N ASP A 253 7.47 -13.92 -5.53
CA ASP A 253 6.65 -14.82 -6.34
C ASP A 253 5.56 -14.05 -7.11
N LEU A 254 5.33 -12.77 -6.81
CA LEU A 254 4.34 -11.93 -7.49
C LEU A 254 4.94 -11.13 -8.65
N LEU A 255 6.07 -10.46 -8.40
CA LEU A 255 6.79 -9.66 -9.39
C LEU A 255 8.04 -10.41 -9.84
N SER A 256 8.02 -10.94 -11.07
CA SER A 256 9.18 -11.64 -11.62
C SER A 256 10.36 -10.69 -11.86
N HIS A 257 11.59 -11.23 -11.76
CA HIS A 257 12.80 -10.47 -12.12
C HIS A 257 12.77 -9.99 -13.58
N ALA A 258 12.24 -10.81 -14.50
CA ALA A 258 12.13 -10.46 -15.91
C ALA A 258 11.18 -9.26 -16.14
N THR A 259 10.03 -9.24 -15.46
CA THR A 259 9.11 -8.10 -15.49
C THR A 259 9.77 -6.86 -14.91
N ALA A 260 10.46 -6.98 -13.78
CA ALA A 260 11.18 -5.87 -13.15
C ALA A 260 12.27 -5.30 -14.07
N GLN A 261 13.04 -6.15 -14.76
CA GLN A 261 14.01 -5.73 -15.77
C GLN A 261 13.34 -4.98 -16.92
N ALA A 262 12.23 -5.49 -17.46
CA ALA A 262 11.48 -4.81 -18.52
C ALA A 262 10.98 -3.42 -18.08
N MET A 263 10.56 -3.27 -16.82
CA MET A 263 10.17 -1.98 -16.25
C MET A 263 11.31 -0.96 -16.23
N THR A 264 12.57 -1.38 -16.14
CA THR A 264 13.73 -0.47 -16.22
C THR A 264 13.99 0.06 -17.65
N GLN A 265 13.40 -0.57 -18.67
CA GLN A 265 13.71 -0.30 -20.08
C GLN A 265 12.64 0.54 -20.79
N ARG A 266 11.44 0.67 -20.23
CA ARG A 266 10.30 1.40 -20.81
C ARG A 266 9.57 2.27 -19.80
N GLY A 267 8.59 3.07 -20.26
CA GLY A 267 7.87 4.03 -19.44
C GLY A 267 8.81 4.95 -18.66
N PRO A 268 8.68 5.06 -17.33
CA PRO A 268 9.52 5.91 -16.49
C PRO A 268 10.95 5.37 -16.31
N ARG A 269 11.28 4.19 -16.85
CA ARG A 269 12.58 3.51 -16.72
C ARG A 269 13.01 3.43 -15.26
N ALA A 270 12.20 2.75 -14.45
CA ALA A 270 12.35 2.74 -13.02
C ALA A 270 13.77 2.31 -12.58
N ARG A 271 14.29 2.97 -11.54
CA ARG A 271 15.47 2.48 -10.82
C ARG A 271 15.06 1.22 -10.07
N LEU A 272 15.70 0.09 -10.35
CA LEU A 272 15.44 -1.19 -9.68
C LEU A 272 16.38 -1.37 -8.47
N VAL A 273 15.81 -1.76 -7.33
CA VAL A 273 16.53 -2.24 -6.16
C VAL A 273 15.95 -3.59 -5.72
N GLU A 274 16.81 -4.58 -5.52
CA GLU A 274 16.39 -5.92 -5.08
C GLU A 274 16.85 -6.20 -3.65
N ILE A 275 15.95 -6.72 -2.81
CA ILE A 275 16.23 -7.03 -1.40
C ILE A 275 16.36 -8.54 -1.23
N ALA A 276 17.55 -8.99 -0.84
CA ALA A 276 17.84 -10.41 -0.62
C ALA A 276 17.04 -10.98 0.55
N GLY A 277 16.65 -12.26 0.45
CA GLY A 277 15.92 -12.96 1.53
C GLY A 277 14.48 -12.51 1.74
N VAL A 278 13.95 -11.67 0.85
CA VAL A 278 12.58 -11.13 0.91
C VAL A 278 11.83 -11.50 -0.36
N GLY A 279 10.57 -11.91 -0.21
CA GLY A 279 9.61 -12.16 -1.28
C GLY A 279 8.57 -11.03 -1.41
N HIS A 280 7.33 -11.36 -1.79
CA HIS A 280 6.25 -10.37 -1.81
C HIS A 280 5.71 -10.15 -0.38
N ALA A 281 5.94 -9.00 0.28
CA ALA A 281 6.70 -7.83 -0.16
C ALA A 281 7.67 -7.35 0.95
N PRO A 282 8.74 -6.59 0.61
CA PRO A 282 9.51 -5.83 1.58
C PRO A 282 8.63 -4.96 2.46
N THR A 283 8.92 -4.92 3.76
CA THR A 283 8.04 -4.32 4.78
C THR A 283 8.42 -2.90 5.15
N PHE A 284 9.65 -2.47 4.85
CA PHE A 284 10.16 -1.13 5.18
C PHE A 284 10.10 -0.80 6.69
N VAL A 285 10.25 -1.83 7.53
CA VAL A 285 10.45 -1.69 8.98
C VAL A 285 11.92 -1.77 9.40
N HIS A 286 12.80 -2.16 8.47
CA HIS A 286 14.24 -2.24 8.69
C HIS A 286 14.94 -0.98 8.17
N ASP A 287 15.95 -0.50 8.89
CA ASP A 287 16.63 0.77 8.59
C ASP A 287 17.24 0.81 7.18
N ASP A 288 17.76 -0.31 6.70
CA ASP A 288 18.34 -0.46 5.35
C ASP A 288 17.28 -0.31 4.25
N GLN A 289 16.09 -0.89 4.45
CA GLN A 289 14.96 -0.72 3.54
C GLN A 289 14.43 0.73 3.56
N ILE A 290 14.30 1.32 4.75
CA ILE A 290 13.89 2.72 4.92
C ILE A 290 14.88 3.67 4.23
N ALA A 291 16.18 3.39 4.33
CA ALA A 291 17.23 4.19 3.68
C ALA A 291 17.05 4.22 2.15
N ILE A 292 16.72 3.09 1.52
CA ILE A 292 16.45 3.02 0.07
C ILE A 292 15.32 3.99 -0.32
N ALA A 293 14.20 3.98 0.41
CA ALA A 293 13.09 4.90 0.15
C ALA A 293 13.50 6.35 0.41
N ARG A 294 14.19 6.61 1.52
CA ARG A 294 14.63 7.94 1.92
C ARG A 294 15.56 8.58 0.89
N GLU A 295 16.57 7.85 0.41
CA GLU A 295 17.50 8.32 -0.63
C GLU A 295 16.76 8.75 -1.89
N PHE A 296 15.85 7.90 -2.38
CA PHE A 296 15.09 8.20 -3.59
C PHE A 296 14.10 9.36 -3.44
N LEU A 297 13.41 9.43 -2.30
CA LEU A 297 12.40 10.45 -2.03
C LEU A 297 13.03 11.82 -1.79
N LEU A 298 14.17 11.86 -1.11
CA LEU A 298 14.86 13.10 -0.72
C LEU A 298 15.95 13.55 -1.71
N GLU A 299 16.27 12.74 -2.72
CA GLU A 299 17.32 13.04 -3.70
C GLU A 299 18.73 13.15 -3.06
N LEU A 300 19.02 12.22 -2.15
CA LEU A 300 20.32 12.13 -1.47
C LEU A 300 21.36 11.35 -2.30
#